data_AF-A0A6A5UAK0-F1
#
_entry.id   AF-A0A6A5UAK0-F1
#
_cell.length_a   1.000
_cell.length_b   1.000
_cell.length_c   1.000
_cell.angle_alpha   90.00
_cell.angle_beta   90.00
_cell.angle_gamma   90.00
#
_symmetry.space_group_name_H-M   'P 1'
#
loop_
_entity.id
_entity.type
_entity.pdbx_description
1 polymer ?
#
loop_
_entity_poly.entity_id
_entity_poly.type
_entity_poly.pdbx_seq_one_letter_code
_entity_poly.pdbx_strand_id
1 'polypeptide(L)'
;MEMARSLPLLKRRITLEEALMEDDDVLHELSYPQKRLNFYFYLLEHREDIEELVSFHLGVPRETCKAAKDFREWVHGSFNACIPIYIDDTARFGVKKVFIRFPLPYKVGESQYPGNAEEKLRCEVATYIWIKNNCPDIPIPCLRGFGFLKGQSFTAPENAPLFARIASFLRRTALRLLGYPASSRYVGRPSPLSIDAGYLIVDCVQEGEMLSESWDSLHHDRDRRANLFAGLSRIILSLARVHFSRIGSLTIDNHGVVSLTNRPLTCTLQQLENCGIPTDIPRNLTYTTADAYLLDLLACHDNRIRYMPNSIHDTADGQQQLSALTMMRALLRHFTDRNLRQGPFIMMLTDLHQSNIFVNSDWHITAIIDLEWACILPIEMQHPPYWLTGTSIDRLVGEELEAFESAHAEFMAAFEKEERSFGKDNMIHTQIMRKGWEIGNFWYFSALDCLNGLYSLYMSHIQRKFAPIEDSGPEFDRTVSAYWGSKSADFIAAKLKDKEAYSNRLRERFAAEFDRLEIEDDATSNKDDNATKEIGSYCYQ
;
A
#
# COMPACT_ATOMS: atom_id res chain seq x y z
N MET A 1 39.35 -8.39 6.96
CA MET A 1 38.08 -7.73 7.30
C MET A 1 37.07 -8.83 7.56
N GLU A 2 36.80 -9.15 8.82
CA GLU A 2 35.62 -9.95 9.16
C GLU A 2 34.40 -9.23 8.56
N MET A 3 33.60 -9.93 7.75
CA MET A 3 32.30 -9.39 7.36
C MET A 3 31.50 -9.18 8.64
N ALA A 4 31.04 -7.95 8.89
CA ALA A 4 30.22 -7.65 10.04
C ALA A 4 29.04 -8.64 10.11
N ARG A 5 28.92 -9.33 11.24
CA ARG A 5 27.89 -10.35 11.45
C ARG A 5 26.50 -9.70 11.30
N SER A 6 25.73 -10.14 10.30
CA SER A 6 24.46 -9.53 9.89
C SER A 6 23.38 -10.58 9.64
N LEU A 7 22.12 -10.21 9.84
CA LEU A 7 20.95 -11.06 9.62
C LEU A 7 20.16 -10.63 8.38
N PRO A 8 19.50 -11.58 7.67
CA PRO A 8 18.71 -11.26 6.49
C PRO A 8 17.36 -10.66 6.86
N LEU A 9 17.00 -9.54 6.22
CA LEU A 9 15.64 -9.04 6.05
C LEU A 9 15.15 -9.38 4.63
N LEU A 10 13.95 -8.96 4.25
CA LEU A 10 13.41 -9.26 2.90
C LEU A 10 14.20 -8.61 1.77
N LYS A 11 14.66 -7.36 1.95
CA LYS A 11 15.29 -6.54 0.90
C LYS A 11 16.78 -6.28 1.12
N ARG A 12 17.27 -6.49 2.33
CA ARG A 12 18.65 -6.18 2.74
C ARG A 12 19.09 -7.08 3.88
N ARG A 13 20.37 -6.99 4.26
CA ARG A 13 20.85 -7.51 5.54
C ARG A 13 20.98 -6.36 6.54
N ILE A 14 20.93 -6.68 7.82
CA ILE A 14 21.04 -5.71 8.91
C ILE A 14 22.00 -6.21 9.98
N THR A 15 22.86 -5.32 10.47
CA THR A 15 23.74 -5.56 11.61
C THR A 15 23.02 -5.27 12.92
N LEU A 16 23.56 -5.75 14.04
CA LEU A 16 22.99 -5.45 15.35
C LEU A 16 23.03 -3.95 15.67
N GLU A 17 24.11 -3.26 15.27
CA GLU A 17 24.26 -1.82 15.50
C GLU A 17 23.18 -1.02 14.76
N GLU A 18 22.98 -1.32 13.48
CA GLU A 18 21.89 -0.73 12.70
C GLU A 18 20.53 -1.06 13.33
N ALA A 19 20.28 -2.33 13.67
CA ALA A 19 19.00 -2.76 14.24
C ALA A 19 18.63 -2.07 15.56
N LEU A 20 19.62 -1.64 16.35
CA LEU A 20 19.40 -0.92 17.61
C LEU A 20 19.09 0.57 17.39
N MET A 21 19.37 1.10 16.20
CA MET A 21 19.15 2.50 15.82
C MET A 21 17.88 2.70 14.97
N GLU A 22 17.32 1.63 14.41
CA GLU A 22 16.11 1.69 13.60
C GLU A 22 14.85 1.99 14.43
N ASP A 23 13.95 2.78 13.84
CA ASP A 23 12.63 3.08 14.39
C ASP A 23 11.62 1.93 14.15
N ASP A 24 11.86 1.12 13.11
CA ASP A 24 11.00 -0.01 12.76
C ASP A 24 11.18 -1.19 13.73
N ASP A 25 10.15 -2.05 13.83
CA ASP A 25 10.23 -3.31 14.59
C ASP A 25 11.06 -4.35 13.80
N VAL A 26 12.39 -4.22 13.88
CA VAL A 26 13.35 -5.12 13.26
C VAL A 26 13.16 -6.58 13.71
N LEU A 27 12.74 -6.84 14.96
CA LEU A 27 12.44 -8.22 15.40
C LEU A 27 11.30 -8.82 14.58
N HIS A 28 10.27 -8.03 14.32
CA HIS A 28 9.17 -8.44 13.45
C HIS A 28 9.66 -8.63 12.01
N GLU A 29 10.49 -7.73 11.49
CA GLU A 29 11.04 -7.85 10.13
C GLU A 29 11.92 -9.08 9.91
N LEU A 30 12.73 -9.44 10.90
CA LEU A 30 13.57 -10.64 10.89
C LEU A 30 12.73 -11.94 10.82
N SER A 31 11.42 -11.88 11.09
CA SER A 31 10.51 -13.02 10.93
C SER A 31 10.05 -13.22 9.48
N TYR A 32 10.13 -12.19 8.64
CA TYR A 32 9.57 -12.24 7.28
C TYR A 32 10.27 -13.23 6.34
N PRO A 33 11.61 -13.37 6.30
CA PRO A 33 12.25 -14.28 5.36
C PRO A 33 11.73 -15.73 5.50
N GLN A 34 11.62 -16.24 6.74
CA GLN A 34 11.09 -17.57 6.98
C GLN A 34 9.61 -17.68 6.61
N LYS A 35 8.79 -16.68 6.97
CA LYS A 35 7.36 -16.66 6.62
C LYS A 35 7.15 -16.62 5.10
N ARG A 36 7.98 -15.86 4.37
CA ARG A 36 8.01 -15.84 2.91
C ARG A 36 8.31 -17.23 2.37
N LEU A 37 9.40 -17.86 2.81
CA LEU A 37 9.75 -19.21 2.36
C LEU A 37 8.58 -20.18 2.57
N ASN A 38 8.00 -20.22 3.76
CA ASN A 38 6.86 -21.10 4.07
C ASN A 38 5.66 -20.86 3.14
N PHE A 39 5.30 -19.60 2.89
CA PHE A 39 4.16 -19.27 2.03
C PHE A 39 4.42 -19.61 0.55
N TYR A 40 5.63 -19.38 0.07
CA TYR A 40 6.00 -19.70 -1.30
C TYR A 40 6.13 -21.22 -1.53
N PHE A 41 6.61 -21.98 -0.54
CA PHE A 41 6.55 -23.44 -0.57
C PHE A 41 5.11 -23.93 -0.67
N TYR A 42 4.19 -23.37 0.13
CA TYR A 42 2.77 -23.68 0.03
C TYR A 42 2.22 -23.43 -1.39
N LEU A 43 2.51 -22.27 -1.99
CA LEU A 43 2.07 -21.96 -3.36
C LEU A 43 2.69 -22.91 -4.40
N LEU A 44 3.93 -23.35 -4.19
CA LEU A 44 4.60 -24.29 -5.08
C LEU A 44 3.97 -25.70 -4.99
N GLU A 45 3.64 -26.16 -3.79
CA GLU A 45 2.94 -27.43 -3.57
C GLU A 45 1.56 -27.43 -4.26
N HIS A 46 0.91 -26.27 -4.32
CA HIS A 46 -0.41 -26.09 -4.96
C HIS A 46 -0.32 -25.56 -6.41
N ARG A 47 0.83 -25.68 -7.07
CA ARG A 47 1.04 -25.14 -8.43
C ARG A 47 0.04 -25.70 -9.45
N GLU A 48 -0.29 -26.98 -9.35
CA GLU A 48 -1.26 -27.61 -10.24
C GLU A 48 -2.69 -27.11 -10.01
N ASP A 49 -3.05 -26.88 -8.76
CA ASP A 49 -4.33 -26.30 -8.37
C ASP A 49 -4.46 -24.87 -8.91
N ILE A 50 -3.36 -24.11 -8.87
CA ILE A 50 -3.27 -22.76 -9.44
C ILE A 50 -3.48 -22.78 -10.97
N GLU A 51 -2.87 -23.72 -11.68
CA GLU A 51 -3.07 -23.89 -13.14
C GLU A 51 -4.54 -24.19 -13.46
N GLU A 52 -5.17 -25.10 -12.72
CA GLU A 52 -6.57 -25.47 -12.88
C GLU A 52 -7.53 -24.31 -12.54
N LEU A 53 -7.23 -23.56 -11.48
CA LEU A 53 -7.99 -22.39 -11.07
C LEU A 53 -7.99 -21.30 -12.15
N VAL A 54 -6.82 -21.04 -12.75
CA VAL A 54 -6.67 -20.04 -13.82
C VAL A 54 -7.38 -20.52 -15.09
N SER A 55 -7.19 -21.78 -15.46
CA SER A 55 -7.93 -22.42 -16.56
C SER A 55 -9.45 -22.28 -16.39
N PHE A 56 -9.97 -22.50 -15.18
CA PHE A 56 -11.40 -22.34 -14.86
C PHE A 56 -11.93 -20.92 -15.09
N HIS A 57 -11.14 -19.89 -14.74
CA HIS A 57 -11.50 -18.48 -14.92
C HIS A 57 -11.31 -17.98 -16.36
N LEU A 58 -10.38 -18.56 -17.10
CA LEU A 58 -10.15 -18.21 -18.50
C LEU A 58 -11.07 -18.99 -19.45
N GLY A 59 -11.63 -20.11 -19.00
CA GLY A 59 -12.47 -20.98 -19.83
C GLY A 59 -11.66 -21.75 -20.89
N VAL A 60 -10.38 -22.00 -20.62
CA VAL A 60 -9.45 -22.71 -21.52
C VAL A 60 -9.10 -24.08 -20.94
N PRO A 61 -8.67 -25.07 -21.75
CA PRO A 61 -8.27 -26.38 -21.24
C PRO A 61 -7.07 -26.29 -20.28
N ARG A 62 -7.06 -27.10 -19.21
CA ARG A 62 -6.02 -27.08 -18.16
C ARG A 62 -4.62 -27.30 -18.74
N GLU A 63 -4.51 -28.11 -19.78
CA GLU A 63 -3.26 -28.44 -20.45
C GLU A 63 -2.57 -27.20 -21.04
N THR A 64 -3.35 -26.18 -21.39
CA THR A 64 -2.87 -24.94 -22.01
C THR A 64 -2.41 -23.90 -20.99
N CYS A 65 -2.69 -24.09 -19.70
CA CYS A 65 -2.24 -23.20 -18.63
C CYS A 65 -1.03 -23.80 -17.93
N LYS A 66 0.08 -23.03 -17.91
CA LYS A 66 1.31 -23.43 -17.23
C LYS A 66 1.81 -22.32 -16.33
N ALA A 67 1.86 -22.60 -15.03
CA ALA A 67 2.50 -21.70 -14.08
C ALA A 67 4.00 -21.72 -14.31
N ALA A 68 4.64 -20.55 -14.21
CA ALA A 68 6.08 -20.41 -14.35
C ALA A 68 6.80 -21.40 -13.43
N LYS A 69 7.67 -22.23 -14.04
CA LYS A 69 8.42 -23.28 -13.32
C LYS A 69 9.60 -22.71 -12.56
N ASP A 70 10.24 -21.69 -13.11
CA ASP A 70 11.34 -21.02 -12.45
C ASP A 70 10.80 -20.04 -11.42
N PHE A 71 11.23 -20.23 -10.17
CA PHE A 71 10.85 -19.36 -9.06
C PHE A 71 11.33 -17.91 -9.25
N ARG A 72 12.39 -17.70 -10.04
CA ARG A 72 12.91 -16.37 -10.37
C ARG A 72 11.94 -15.56 -11.23
N GLU A 73 10.99 -16.22 -11.90
CA GLU A 73 9.95 -15.53 -12.65
C GLU A 73 8.77 -15.10 -11.76
N TRP A 74 8.68 -15.60 -10.53
CA TRP A 74 7.63 -15.21 -9.60
C TRP A 74 7.93 -13.83 -9.07
N VAL A 75 7.08 -12.87 -9.42
CA VAL A 75 7.24 -11.49 -9.01
C VAL A 75 6.62 -11.34 -7.62
N HIS A 76 7.21 -10.51 -6.78
CA HIS A 76 6.62 -10.17 -5.49
C HIS A 76 6.57 -8.66 -5.29
N GLY A 77 5.37 -8.17 -5.00
CA GLY A 77 5.19 -6.82 -4.50
C GLY A 77 5.49 -6.75 -3.00
N SER A 78 5.22 -5.60 -2.40
CA SER A 78 5.30 -5.44 -0.94
C SER A 78 4.22 -6.25 -0.20
N PHE A 79 3.09 -6.52 -0.86
CA PHE A 79 1.91 -7.14 -0.24
C PHE A 79 1.29 -8.30 -1.04
N ASN A 80 1.80 -8.64 -2.22
CA ASN A 80 1.29 -9.76 -3.03
C ASN A 80 2.42 -10.63 -3.60
N ALA A 81 2.19 -11.94 -3.65
CA ALA A 81 2.92 -12.86 -4.50
C ALA A 81 2.20 -12.93 -5.86
N CYS A 82 2.93 -12.71 -6.95
CA CYS A 82 2.43 -12.67 -8.32
C CYS A 82 3.05 -13.81 -9.13
N ILE A 83 2.24 -14.81 -9.48
CA ILE A 83 2.70 -15.98 -10.23
C ILE A 83 2.30 -15.79 -11.70
N PRO A 84 3.26 -15.73 -12.63
CA PRO A 84 2.95 -15.70 -14.05
C PRO A 84 2.42 -17.05 -14.52
N ILE A 85 1.33 -17.01 -15.29
CA ILE A 85 0.72 -18.17 -15.93
C ILE A 85 0.76 -17.93 -17.44
N TYR A 86 1.44 -18.83 -18.13
CA TYR A 86 1.54 -18.85 -19.58
C TYR A 86 0.39 -19.65 -20.17
N ILE A 87 -0.19 -19.11 -21.24
CA ILE A 87 -1.32 -19.70 -21.95
C ILE A 87 -0.84 -20.07 -23.35
N ASP A 88 -0.87 -21.36 -23.67
CA ASP A 88 -0.42 -21.85 -24.97
C ASP A 88 -1.25 -21.29 -26.13
N ASP A 89 -0.58 -21.07 -27.27
CA ASP A 89 -1.18 -20.53 -28.49
C ASP A 89 -2.32 -21.42 -29.05
N THR A 90 -2.39 -22.68 -28.62
CA THR A 90 -3.45 -23.63 -29.00
C THR A 90 -4.82 -23.28 -28.41
N ALA A 91 -4.88 -22.46 -27.36
CA ALA A 91 -6.11 -22.13 -26.63
C ALA A 91 -7.07 -21.17 -27.39
N ARG A 92 -6.68 -20.62 -28.56
CA ARG A 92 -7.42 -19.55 -29.27
C ARG A 92 -7.82 -18.39 -28.34
N PHE A 93 -7.03 -18.14 -27.30
CA PHE A 93 -7.24 -17.06 -26.34
C PHE A 93 -6.27 -15.92 -26.67
N GLY A 94 -6.77 -14.69 -26.76
CA GLY A 94 -5.98 -13.54 -27.22
C GLY A 94 -4.87 -13.10 -26.26
N VAL A 95 -4.88 -13.58 -25.01
CA VAL A 95 -3.90 -13.25 -23.98
C VAL A 95 -2.97 -14.44 -23.76
N LYS A 96 -1.66 -14.21 -23.91
CA LYS A 96 -0.64 -15.26 -23.76
C LYS A 96 -0.09 -15.41 -22.34
N LYS A 97 -0.31 -14.41 -21.48
CA LYS A 97 0.24 -14.34 -20.13
C LYS A 97 -0.71 -13.60 -19.19
N VAL A 98 -1.03 -14.20 -18.06
CA VAL A 98 -1.77 -13.57 -16.95
C VAL A 98 -0.97 -13.71 -15.66
N PHE A 99 -1.27 -12.87 -14.68
CA PHE A 99 -0.77 -13.02 -13.32
C PHE A 99 -1.92 -13.43 -12.40
N ILE A 100 -1.70 -14.49 -11.63
CA ILE A 100 -2.49 -14.73 -10.43
C ILE A 100 -1.75 -14.13 -9.23
N ARG A 101 -2.48 -13.37 -8.42
CA ARG A 101 -1.95 -12.60 -7.30
C ARG A 101 -2.57 -13.07 -6.00
N PHE A 102 -1.73 -13.33 -5.00
CA PHE A 102 -2.11 -13.75 -3.66
C PHE A 102 -1.63 -12.72 -2.65
N PRO A 103 -2.51 -12.20 -1.76
CA PRO A 103 -2.08 -11.38 -0.64
C PRO A 103 -1.05 -12.12 0.23
N LEU A 104 -0.02 -11.43 0.70
CA LEU A 104 1.01 -11.96 1.58
C LEU A 104 0.54 -11.92 3.04
N PRO A 105 0.13 -13.03 3.67
CA PRO A 105 -0.50 -13.01 5.00
C PRO A 105 0.40 -12.41 6.07
N TYR A 106 1.71 -12.61 5.92
CA TYR A 106 2.74 -12.12 6.84
C TYR A 106 3.12 -10.63 6.65
N LYS A 107 2.59 -9.95 5.63
CA LYS A 107 2.78 -8.50 5.39
C LYS A 107 1.54 -7.67 5.70
N VAL A 108 0.38 -8.32 5.83
CA VAL A 108 -0.91 -7.65 6.07
C VAL A 108 -1.42 -7.87 7.49
N GLY A 109 -0.66 -8.54 8.37
CA GLY A 109 -1.04 -8.80 9.76
C GLY A 109 -2.09 -9.89 9.94
N GLU A 110 -2.22 -10.85 9.03
CA GLU A 110 -3.27 -11.88 9.08
C GLU A 110 -3.25 -12.70 10.37
N SER A 111 -2.05 -12.96 10.94
CA SER A 111 -1.91 -13.70 12.20
C SER A 111 -2.39 -12.91 13.43
N GLN A 112 -2.27 -11.59 13.41
CA GLN A 112 -2.63 -10.69 14.51
C GLN A 112 -4.08 -10.24 14.39
N TYR A 113 -4.52 -9.99 13.16
CA TYR A 113 -5.85 -9.50 12.80
C TYR A 113 -6.44 -10.35 11.66
N PRO A 114 -7.01 -11.53 11.96
CA PRO A 114 -7.59 -12.42 10.94
C PRO A 114 -8.64 -11.73 10.06
N GLY A 115 -8.59 -12.00 8.76
CA GLY A 115 -9.42 -11.38 7.73
C GLY A 115 -8.79 -10.17 7.04
N ASN A 116 -7.57 -9.78 7.41
CA ASN A 116 -6.86 -8.66 6.81
C ASN A 116 -6.46 -8.89 5.35
N ALA A 117 -5.99 -10.11 5.03
CA ALA A 117 -5.71 -10.51 3.65
C ALA A 117 -6.97 -10.46 2.77
N GLU A 118 -8.11 -10.85 3.33
CA GLU A 118 -9.40 -10.84 2.64
C GLU A 118 -9.96 -9.42 2.48
N GLU A 119 -9.88 -8.57 3.51
CA GLU A 119 -10.28 -7.16 3.47
C GLU A 119 -9.54 -6.43 2.34
N LYS A 120 -8.21 -6.55 2.31
CA LYS A 120 -7.36 -6.00 1.25
C LYS A 120 -7.77 -6.48 -0.13
N LEU A 121 -7.94 -7.80 -0.31
CA LEU A 121 -8.31 -8.39 -1.60
C LEU A 121 -9.68 -7.90 -2.08
N ARG A 122 -10.66 -7.81 -1.18
CA ARG A 122 -12.00 -7.30 -1.51
C ARG A 122 -11.97 -5.84 -1.93
N CYS A 123 -11.14 -5.01 -1.27
CA CYS A 123 -10.94 -3.62 -1.67
C CYS A 123 -10.32 -3.52 -3.06
N GLU A 124 -9.24 -4.25 -3.34
CA GLU A 124 -8.59 -4.25 -4.65
C GLU A 124 -9.55 -4.64 -5.79
N VAL A 125 -10.29 -5.74 -5.61
CA VAL A 125 -11.29 -6.21 -6.58
C VAL A 125 -12.38 -5.17 -6.80
N ALA A 126 -12.89 -4.57 -5.72
CA ALA A 126 -13.92 -3.55 -5.81
C ALA A 126 -13.43 -2.31 -6.59
N THR A 127 -12.19 -1.90 -6.38
CA THR A 127 -11.54 -0.80 -7.11
C THR A 127 -11.41 -1.11 -8.61
N TYR A 128 -10.92 -2.30 -8.98
CA TYR A 128 -10.86 -2.74 -10.38
C TYR A 128 -12.25 -2.66 -11.06
N ILE A 129 -13.28 -3.16 -10.39
CA ILE A 129 -14.66 -3.16 -10.90
C ILE A 129 -15.18 -1.72 -11.04
N TRP A 130 -14.92 -0.87 -10.05
CA TRP A 130 -15.41 0.49 -10.03
C TRP A 130 -14.74 1.35 -11.11
N ILE A 131 -13.42 1.31 -11.24
CA ILE A 131 -12.68 2.06 -12.26
C ILE A 131 -13.12 1.63 -13.65
N LYS A 132 -13.21 0.32 -13.94
CA LYS A 132 -13.67 -0.18 -15.25
C LYS A 132 -15.08 0.33 -15.62
N ASN A 133 -15.96 0.53 -14.64
CA ASN A 133 -17.33 0.98 -14.89
C ASN A 133 -17.47 2.51 -14.93
N ASN A 134 -16.68 3.26 -14.16
CA ASN A 134 -16.87 4.70 -13.96
C ASN A 134 -15.78 5.56 -14.59
N CYS A 135 -14.60 5.01 -14.86
CA CYS A 135 -13.42 5.70 -15.40
C CYS A 135 -12.73 4.82 -16.47
N PRO A 136 -13.42 4.47 -17.58
CA PRO A 136 -12.89 3.56 -18.60
C PRO A 136 -11.69 4.13 -19.38
N ASP A 137 -11.44 5.42 -19.25
CA ASP A 137 -10.30 6.15 -19.79
C ASP A 137 -9.00 5.93 -18.99
N ILE A 138 -9.08 5.41 -17.77
CA ILE A 138 -7.89 5.07 -16.97
C ILE A 138 -7.41 3.69 -17.40
N PRO A 139 -6.16 3.56 -17.90
CA PRO A 139 -5.65 2.29 -18.34
C PRO A 139 -5.27 1.43 -17.13
N ILE A 140 -6.02 0.34 -16.90
CA ILE A 140 -5.74 -0.66 -15.87
C ILE A 140 -5.78 -2.07 -16.48
N PRO A 141 -5.00 -3.04 -15.97
CA PRO A 141 -5.08 -4.42 -16.43
C PRO A 141 -6.50 -4.98 -16.30
N CYS A 142 -6.89 -5.87 -17.23
CA CYS A 142 -8.20 -6.52 -17.12
C CYS A 142 -8.18 -7.55 -15.98
N LEU A 143 -9.08 -7.36 -15.01
CA LEU A 143 -9.41 -8.37 -14.01
C LEU A 143 -10.20 -9.52 -14.67
N ARG A 144 -9.61 -10.71 -14.71
CA ARG A 144 -10.15 -11.92 -15.36
C ARG A 144 -10.95 -12.81 -14.42
N GLY A 145 -10.61 -12.79 -13.14
CA GLY A 145 -11.33 -13.53 -12.12
C GLY A 145 -10.76 -13.29 -10.73
N PHE A 146 -11.50 -13.68 -9.71
CA PHE A 146 -11.06 -13.61 -8.31
C PHE A 146 -11.80 -14.63 -7.46
N GLY A 147 -11.27 -14.91 -6.28
CA GLY A 147 -11.87 -15.81 -5.29
C GLY A 147 -11.50 -15.42 -3.87
N PHE A 148 -12.42 -15.66 -2.94
CA PHE A 148 -12.24 -15.42 -1.50
C PHE A 148 -12.11 -16.74 -0.75
N LEU A 149 -11.59 -16.67 0.48
CA LEU A 149 -11.39 -17.85 1.33
C LEU A 149 -12.72 -18.61 1.51
N LYS A 150 -12.69 -19.95 1.32
CA LYS A 150 -13.83 -20.86 1.56
C LYS A 150 -15.14 -20.44 0.85
N GLY A 151 -15.04 -19.69 -0.25
CA GLY A 151 -16.16 -18.95 -0.84
C GLY A 151 -16.41 -19.19 -2.33
N GLN A 152 -17.24 -18.32 -2.89
CA GLN A 152 -17.59 -18.29 -4.31
C GLN A 152 -16.47 -17.63 -5.13
N SER A 153 -16.15 -18.19 -6.29
CA SER A 153 -15.26 -17.59 -7.27
C SER A 153 -16.05 -16.75 -8.26
N PHE A 154 -15.48 -15.65 -8.72
CA PHE A 154 -16.13 -14.73 -9.65
C PHE A 154 -15.31 -14.65 -10.93
N THR A 155 -15.90 -15.07 -12.04
CA THR A 155 -15.25 -15.09 -13.35
C THR A 155 -15.72 -13.91 -14.19
N ALA A 156 -14.82 -13.31 -14.97
CA ALA A 156 -15.18 -12.26 -15.92
C ALA A 156 -16.24 -12.78 -16.92
N PRO A 157 -17.31 -12.02 -17.19
CA PRO A 157 -18.42 -12.49 -18.01
C PRO A 157 -18.03 -12.87 -19.45
N GLU A 158 -16.94 -12.31 -19.99
CA GLU A 158 -16.34 -12.70 -21.27
C GLU A 158 -15.85 -14.15 -21.30
N ASN A 159 -15.38 -14.67 -20.17
CA ASN A 159 -14.80 -16.02 -20.05
C ASN A 159 -15.79 -17.04 -19.45
N ALA A 160 -16.95 -16.58 -18.95
CA ALA A 160 -17.92 -17.45 -18.31
C ALA A 160 -18.78 -18.24 -19.35
N PRO A 161 -19.21 -19.48 -19.04
CA PRO A 161 -20.11 -20.25 -19.89
C PRO A 161 -21.42 -19.51 -20.20
N LEU A 162 -21.95 -19.69 -21.41
CA LEU A 162 -23.14 -18.97 -21.89
C LEU A 162 -24.35 -19.09 -20.94
N PHE A 163 -24.61 -20.30 -20.44
CA PHE A 163 -25.70 -20.54 -19.50
C PHE A 163 -25.53 -19.75 -18.19
N ALA A 164 -24.31 -19.72 -17.63
CA ALA A 164 -24.02 -18.99 -16.41
C ALA A 164 -24.15 -17.46 -16.62
N ARG A 165 -23.79 -16.96 -17.81
CA ARG A 165 -23.99 -15.55 -18.19
C ARG A 165 -25.47 -15.19 -18.27
N ILE A 166 -26.29 -16.04 -18.90
CA ILE A 166 -27.74 -15.84 -19.01
C ILE A 166 -28.39 -15.86 -17.62
N ALA A 167 -28.05 -16.86 -16.79
CA ALA A 167 -28.58 -16.96 -15.43
C ALA A 167 -28.20 -15.73 -14.57
N SER A 168 -26.95 -15.28 -14.65
CA SER A 168 -26.48 -14.06 -13.97
C SER A 168 -27.21 -12.81 -14.47
N PHE A 169 -27.44 -12.68 -15.79
CA PHE A 169 -28.21 -11.58 -16.37
C PHE A 169 -29.66 -11.55 -15.87
N LEU A 170 -30.34 -12.70 -15.86
CA LEU A 170 -31.71 -12.82 -15.35
C LEU A 170 -31.77 -12.48 -13.86
N ARG A 171 -30.84 -13.01 -13.05
CA ARG A 171 -30.75 -12.72 -11.62
C ARG A 171 -30.55 -11.23 -11.36
N ARG A 172 -29.62 -10.58 -12.07
CA ARG A 172 -29.37 -9.13 -11.92
C ARG A 172 -30.58 -8.30 -12.32
N THR A 173 -31.25 -8.67 -13.40
CA THR A 173 -32.46 -7.97 -13.87
C THR A 173 -33.58 -8.10 -12.83
N ALA A 174 -33.81 -9.30 -12.29
CA ALA A 174 -34.78 -9.52 -11.23
C ALA A 174 -34.46 -8.73 -9.94
N LEU A 175 -33.20 -8.76 -9.48
CA LEU A 175 -32.77 -7.99 -8.31
C LEU A 175 -32.97 -6.48 -8.50
N ARG A 176 -32.66 -5.95 -9.69
CA ARG A 176 -32.90 -4.55 -10.03
C ARG A 176 -34.39 -4.21 -10.01
N LEU A 177 -35.26 -5.06 -10.55
CA LEU A 177 -36.72 -4.86 -10.52
C LEU A 177 -37.28 -4.87 -9.09
N LEU A 178 -36.65 -5.62 -8.19
CA LEU A 178 -37.01 -5.70 -6.77
C LEU A 178 -36.36 -4.60 -5.90
N GLY A 179 -35.61 -3.66 -6.50
CA GLY A 179 -34.97 -2.56 -5.79
C GLY A 179 -33.71 -2.92 -4.99
N TYR A 180 -33.17 -4.13 -5.17
CA TYR A 180 -31.91 -4.54 -4.52
C TYR A 180 -30.69 -3.93 -5.23
N PRO A 181 -29.56 -3.75 -4.52
CA PRO A 181 -28.30 -3.31 -5.11
C PRO A 181 -27.88 -4.21 -6.28
N ALA A 182 -27.41 -3.60 -7.37
CA ALA A 182 -26.98 -4.36 -8.53
C ALA A 182 -25.64 -5.06 -8.25
N SER A 183 -25.63 -6.39 -8.31
CA SER A 183 -24.40 -7.18 -8.34
C SER A 183 -23.52 -6.77 -9.52
N SER A 184 -22.21 -6.89 -9.33
CA SER A 184 -21.19 -6.66 -10.36
C SER A 184 -21.44 -7.52 -11.61
N ARG A 185 -20.73 -7.16 -12.70
CA ARG A 185 -20.85 -7.88 -13.97
C ARG A 185 -20.26 -9.29 -13.92
N TYR A 186 -19.42 -9.58 -12.93
CA TYR A 186 -18.75 -10.87 -12.74
C TYR A 186 -19.75 -11.96 -12.37
N VAL A 187 -19.47 -13.18 -12.82
CA VAL A 187 -20.36 -14.32 -12.67
C VAL A 187 -19.85 -15.18 -11.52
N GLY A 188 -20.58 -15.18 -10.41
CA GLY A 188 -20.30 -16.05 -9.27
C GLY A 188 -20.52 -17.51 -9.62
N ARG A 189 -19.52 -18.35 -9.34
CA ARG A 189 -19.50 -19.81 -9.59
C ARG A 189 -18.84 -20.51 -8.40
N PRO A 190 -19.28 -21.73 -8.03
CA PRO A 190 -18.55 -22.54 -7.06
C PRO A 190 -17.12 -22.74 -7.57
N SER A 191 -16.13 -22.53 -6.70
CA SER A 191 -14.73 -22.79 -7.03
C SER A 191 -14.55 -24.29 -7.29
N PRO A 192 -13.77 -24.69 -8.32
CA PRO A 192 -13.43 -26.10 -8.52
C PRO A 192 -12.53 -26.65 -7.40
N LEU A 193 -11.79 -25.76 -6.73
CA LEU A 193 -10.73 -26.09 -5.77
C LEU A 193 -10.83 -25.21 -4.52
N SER A 194 -10.35 -25.74 -3.40
CA SER A 194 -10.22 -25.01 -2.14
C SER A 194 -8.75 -24.69 -1.89
N ILE A 195 -8.31 -23.50 -2.29
CA ILE A 195 -7.02 -22.95 -1.87
C ILE A 195 -7.25 -22.12 -0.59
N ASP A 196 -6.40 -22.28 0.41
CA ASP A 196 -6.45 -21.56 1.68
C ASP A 196 -5.89 -20.12 1.57
N ALA A 197 -6.06 -19.51 0.40
CA ALA A 197 -5.67 -18.14 0.12
C ALA A 197 -6.63 -17.52 -0.90
N GLY A 198 -7.08 -16.28 -0.62
CA GLY A 198 -7.79 -15.48 -1.62
C GLY A 198 -6.86 -15.09 -2.77
N TYR A 199 -7.42 -14.89 -3.95
CA TYR A 199 -6.65 -14.57 -5.15
C TYR A 199 -7.41 -13.64 -6.10
N LEU A 200 -6.67 -12.98 -6.97
CA LEU A 200 -7.20 -12.33 -8.17
C LEU A 200 -6.32 -12.66 -9.38
N ILE A 201 -6.91 -12.63 -10.58
CA ILE A 201 -6.25 -12.92 -11.84
C ILE A 201 -6.37 -11.70 -12.73
N VAL A 202 -5.25 -11.16 -13.18
CA VAL A 202 -5.17 -9.97 -14.03
C VAL A 202 -4.30 -10.24 -15.24
N ASP A 203 -4.56 -9.50 -16.32
CA ASP A 203 -3.70 -9.53 -17.50
C ASP A 203 -2.29 -9.04 -17.20
N CYS A 204 -1.30 -9.61 -17.88
CA CYS A 204 0.04 -9.03 -17.94
C CYS A 204 -0.01 -7.74 -18.75
N VAL A 205 0.53 -6.64 -18.22
CA VAL A 205 0.76 -5.42 -19.00
C VAL A 205 1.81 -5.75 -20.08
N GLN A 206 1.46 -5.53 -21.35
CA GLN A 206 2.34 -5.79 -22.49
C GLN A 206 2.96 -4.52 -23.08
N GLU A 207 2.30 -3.37 -22.86
CA GLU A 207 2.67 -2.10 -23.46
C GLU A 207 3.41 -1.24 -22.44
N GLY A 208 4.67 -0.91 -22.76
CA GLY A 208 5.51 -0.06 -21.93
C GLY A 208 6.30 -0.82 -20.86
N GLU A 209 7.08 -0.05 -20.10
CA GLU A 209 7.92 -0.49 -18.99
C GLU A 209 7.48 0.21 -17.69
N MET A 210 7.88 -0.32 -16.53
CA MET A 210 7.60 0.37 -15.27
C MET A 210 8.36 1.69 -15.24
N LEU A 211 7.70 2.78 -14.84
CA LEU A 211 8.32 4.11 -14.78
C LEU A 211 9.56 4.12 -13.87
N SER A 212 9.59 3.29 -12.83
CA SER A 212 10.77 3.15 -11.97
C SER A 212 12.03 2.61 -12.67
N GLU A 213 11.89 1.90 -13.80
CA GLU A 213 13.04 1.37 -14.54
C GLU A 213 13.80 2.47 -15.30
N SER A 214 13.09 3.49 -15.80
CA SER A 214 13.68 4.61 -16.54
C SER A 214 13.70 5.94 -15.78
N TRP A 215 13.21 5.98 -14.54
CA TRP A 215 13.12 7.20 -13.73
C TRP A 215 14.47 7.89 -13.55
N ASP A 216 15.45 7.21 -12.96
CA ASP A 216 16.74 7.81 -12.58
C ASP A 216 17.50 8.39 -13.79
N SER A 217 17.36 7.77 -14.95
CA SER A 217 18.03 8.19 -16.18
C SER A 217 17.28 9.27 -16.96
N LEU A 218 15.95 9.29 -16.93
CA LEU A 218 15.14 10.12 -17.82
C LEU A 218 14.31 11.20 -17.12
N HIS A 219 14.24 11.25 -15.78
CA HIS A 219 13.41 12.25 -15.08
C HIS A 219 13.85 13.69 -15.31
N HIS A 220 15.08 13.94 -15.75
CA HIS A 220 15.55 15.28 -16.13
C HIS A 220 15.01 15.75 -17.49
N ASP A 221 14.49 14.87 -18.34
CA ASP A 221 13.89 15.20 -19.63
C ASP A 221 12.53 15.89 -19.44
N ARG A 222 12.44 17.12 -19.93
CA ARG A 222 11.27 17.99 -19.74
C ARG A 222 10.05 17.52 -20.53
N ASP A 223 10.23 17.00 -21.74
CA ASP A 223 9.10 16.60 -22.59
C ASP A 223 8.44 15.35 -22.03
N ARG A 224 9.26 14.41 -21.55
CA ARG A 224 8.80 13.21 -20.83
C ARG A 224 8.03 13.54 -19.56
N ARG A 225 8.59 14.42 -18.71
CA ARG A 225 7.90 14.89 -17.51
C ARG A 225 6.56 15.56 -17.84
N ALA A 226 6.53 16.41 -18.86
CA ALA A 226 5.30 17.07 -19.28
C ALA A 226 4.20 16.06 -19.70
N ASN A 227 4.57 15.01 -20.46
CA ASN A 227 3.66 13.93 -20.84
C ASN A 227 3.14 13.16 -19.63
N LEU A 228 4.06 12.80 -18.71
CA LEU A 228 3.72 12.10 -17.47
C LEU A 228 2.76 12.92 -16.61
N PHE A 229 3.07 14.20 -16.36
CA PHE A 229 2.27 15.06 -15.50
C PHE A 229 0.88 15.31 -16.10
N ALA A 230 0.78 15.48 -17.42
CA ALA A 230 -0.51 15.56 -18.10
C ALA A 230 -1.30 14.24 -17.96
N GLY A 231 -0.64 13.09 -18.12
CA GLY A 231 -1.24 11.77 -17.92
C GLY A 231 -1.78 11.57 -16.51
N LEU A 232 -0.96 11.83 -15.48
CA LEU A 232 -1.35 11.76 -14.08
C LEU A 232 -2.53 12.68 -13.78
N SER A 233 -2.48 13.91 -14.29
CA SER A 233 -3.55 14.90 -14.10
C SER A 233 -4.88 14.40 -14.65
N ARG A 234 -4.91 13.83 -15.86
CA ARG A 234 -6.13 13.23 -16.44
C ARG A 234 -6.69 12.10 -15.59
N ILE A 235 -5.82 11.23 -15.07
CA ILE A 235 -6.22 10.10 -14.23
C ILE A 235 -6.83 10.59 -12.91
N ILE A 236 -6.15 11.52 -12.24
CA ILE A 236 -6.60 12.13 -10.99
C ILE A 236 -7.97 12.81 -11.18
N LEU A 237 -8.15 13.59 -12.25
CA LEU A 237 -9.41 14.26 -12.58
C LEU A 237 -10.52 13.25 -12.94
N SER A 238 -10.19 12.17 -13.65
CA SER A 238 -11.15 11.13 -14.01
C SER A 238 -11.69 10.39 -12.78
N LEU A 239 -10.82 10.05 -11.82
CA LEU A 239 -11.22 9.45 -10.54
C LEU A 239 -12.08 10.41 -9.70
N ALA A 240 -11.75 11.70 -9.74
CA ALA A 240 -12.44 12.72 -8.97
C ALA A 240 -13.82 13.12 -9.53
N ARG A 241 -14.17 12.68 -10.75
CA ARG A 241 -15.45 12.98 -11.40
C ARG A 241 -16.68 12.54 -10.60
N VAL A 242 -16.56 11.45 -9.85
CA VAL A 242 -17.65 10.89 -9.06
C VAL A 242 -17.45 11.26 -7.59
N HIS A 243 -18.37 12.06 -7.06
CA HIS A 243 -18.39 12.42 -5.66
C HIS A 243 -19.13 11.38 -4.82
N PHE A 244 -18.59 11.13 -3.64
CA PHE A 244 -19.17 10.22 -2.65
C PHE A 244 -19.69 11.01 -1.45
N SER A 245 -20.65 10.41 -0.72
CA SER A 245 -21.23 11.01 0.49
C SER A 245 -20.48 10.66 1.78
N ARG A 246 -19.51 9.75 1.71
CA ARG A 246 -18.74 9.26 2.86
C ARG A 246 -17.28 9.01 2.49
N ILE A 247 -16.40 9.04 3.48
CA ILE A 247 -15.01 8.59 3.43
C ILE A 247 -14.99 7.10 3.78
N GLY A 248 -14.22 6.31 3.03
CA GLY A 248 -14.13 4.85 3.18
C GLY A 248 -13.40 4.20 2.00
N SER A 249 -13.39 2.88 1.96
CA SER A 249 -12.95 2.12 0.78
C SER A 249 -14.12 1.33 0.20
N LEU A 250 -14.11 1.16 -1.11
CA LEU A 250 -15.04 0.23 -1.75
C LEU A 250 -14.67 -1.19 -1.35
N THR A 251 -15.68 -2.03 -1.19
CA THR A 251 -15.51 -3.47 -0.97
C THR A 251 -16.59 -4.22 -1.73
N ILE A 252 -16.36 -5.51 -1.93
CA ILE A 252 -17.29 -6.41 -2.60
C ILE A 252 -17.73 -7.50 -1.64
N ASP A 253 -19.03 -7.78 -1.59
CA ASP A 253 -19.59 -8.82 -0.73
C ASP A 253 -19.56 -10.22 -1.38
N ASN A 254 -20.03 -11.24 -0.66
CA ASN A 254 -20.15 -12.61 -1.15
C ASN A 254 -21.21 -12.81 -2.25
N HIS A 255 -21.99 -11.78 -2.56
CA HIS A 255 -22.97 -11.78 -3.65
C HIS A 255 -22.46 -11.01 -4.87
N GLY A 256 -21.23 -10.49 -4.83
CA GLY A 256 -20.62 -9.74 -5.89
C GLY A 256 -21.10 -8.29 -5.96
N VAL A 257 -21.73 -7.75 -4.92
CA VAL A 257 -22.19 -6.35 -4.84
C VAL A 257 -21.05 -5.47 -4.35
N VAL A 258 -20.71 -4.44 -5.14
CA VAL A 258 -19.74 -3.42 -4.75
C VAL A 258 -20.44 -2.33 -3.95
N SER A 259 -19.89 -1.98 -2.79
CA SER A 259 -20.44 -0.93 -1.92
C SER A 259 -19.35 -0.17 -1.17
N LEU A 260 -19.64 1.08 -0.78
CA LEU A 260 -18.79 1.89 0.10
C LEU A 260 -19.15 1.57 1.55
N THR A 261 -18.62 0.46 2.06
CA THR A 261 -18.92 -0.02 3.43
C THR A 261 -17.67 -0.37 4.23
N ASN A 262 -16.47 -0.30 3.63
CA ASN A 262 -15.21 -0.54 4.35
C ASN A 262 -14.62 0.76 4.87
N ARG A 263 -13.81 0.67 5.93
CA ARG A 263 -12.93 1.75 6.40
C ARG A 263 -12.00 2.23 5.30
N PRO A 264 -11.49 3.48 5.39
CA PRO A 264 -10.46 3.97 4.48
C PRO A 264 -9.20 3.12 4.67
N LEU A 265 -9.07 2.08 3.86
CA LEU A 265 -8.03 1.07 4.00
C LEU A 265 -6.77 1.55 3.30
N THR A 266 -5.95 2.30 4.02
CA THR A 266 -4.64 2.73 3.54
C THR A 266 -3.57 1.68 3.88
N CYS A 267 -2.50 1.68 3.09
CA CYS A 267 -1.29 0.87 3.37
C CYS A 267 -0.80 1.08 4.81
N THR A 268 -0.87 2.32 5.29
CA THR A 268 -0.50 2.75 6.64
C THR A 268 -1.28 2.02 7.75
N LEU A 269 -2.61 1.91 7.63
CA LEU A 269 -3.40 1.16 8.62
C LEU A 269 -3.03 -0.31 8.64
N GLN A 270 -2.81 -0.90 7.46
CA GLN A 270 -2.43 -2.31 7.36
C GLN A 270 -1.04 -2.57 7.97
N GLN A 271 -0.10 -1.65 7.79
CA GLN A 271 1.24 -1.75 8.37
C GLN A 271 1.21 -1.74 9.90
N LEU A 272 0.37 -0.89 10.52
CA LEU A 272 0.18 -0.89 11.97
C LEU A 272 -0.33 -2.25 12.47
N GLU A 273 -1.39 -2.77 11.86
CA GLU A 273 -1.98 -4.05 12.25
C GLU A 273 -1.00 -5.20 12.03
N ASN A 274 -0.18 -5.13 10.96
CA ASN A 274 0.88 -6.08 10.73
C ASN A 274 1.94 -6.09 11.82
N CYS A 275 2.29 -4.92 12.38
CA CYS A 275 3.12 -4.78 13.57
C CYS A 275 2.39 -5.14 14.88
N GLY A 276 1.14 -5.62 14.82
CA GLY A 276 0.34 -5.94 16.00
C GLY A 276 -0.27 -4.73 16.71
N ILE A 277 -0.19 -3.53 16.10
CA ILE A 277 -0.67 -2.28 16.69
C ILE A 277 -2.14 -2.08 16.32
N PRO A 278 -3.05 -1.94 17.30
CA PRO A 278 -4.46 -1.71 17.00
C PRO A 278 -4.67 -0.32 16.39
N THR A 279 -5.46 -0.27 15.33
CA THR A 279 -5.88 1.00 14.71
C THR A 279 -7.11 1.58 15.40
N ASP A 280 -7.88 0.76 16.13
CA ASP A 280 -9.18 1.10 16.72
C ASP A 280 -10.22 1.63 15.70
N ILE A 281 -9.98 1.42 14.40
CA ILE A 281 -10.89 1.74 13.30
C ILE A 281 -11.55 0.44 12.82
N PRO A 282 -12.84 0.19 13.15
CA PRO A 282 -13.54 -1.01 12.72
C PRO A 282 -13.61 -1.12 11.20
N ARG A 283 -13.51 -2.34 10.66
CA ARG A 283 -13.56 -2.59 9.20
C ARG A 283 -14.79 -2.01 8.51
N ASN A 284 -15.94 -1.98 9.18
CA ASN A 284 -17.21 -1.45 8.65
C ASN A 284 -17.46 0.04 8.95
N LEU A 285 -16.47 0.76 9.50
CA LEU A 285 -16.61 2.19 9.81
C LEU A 285 -16.37 3.03 8.56
N THR A 286 -17.27 3.95 8.26
CA THR A 286 -17.10 4.97 7.23
C THR A 286 -17.41 6.34 7.84
N TYR A 287 -16.86 7.41 7.30
CA TYR A 287 -17.00 8.75 7.91
C TYR A 287 -17.87 9.68 7.07
N THR A 288 -18.66 10.53 7.73
CA THR A 288 -19.43 11.61 7.07
C THR A 288 -18.70 12.95 7.08
N THR A 289 -17.62 13.06 7.86
CA THR A 289 -16.88 14.31 8.04
C THR A 289 -15.38 14.06 8.03
N ALA A 290 -14.62 14.94 7.39
CA ALA A 290 -13.15 14.89 7.36
C ALA A 290 -12.54 14.92 8.77
N ASP A 291 -13.01 15.80 9.66
CA ASP A 291 -12.44 15.94 11.02
C ASP A 291 -12.41 14.60 11.79
N ALA A 292 -13.49 13.82 11.74
CA ALA A 292 -13.57 12.54 12.45
C ALA A 292 -12.55 11.53 11.91
N TYR A 293 -12.38 11.47 10.60
CA TYR A 293 -11.37 10.61 9.97
C TYR A 293 -9.95 11.04 10.36
N LEU A 294 -9.64 12.33 10.28
CA LEU A 294 -8.31 12.86 10.61
C LEU A 294 -7.95 12.69 12.09
N LEU A 295 -8.92 12.78 12.99
CA LEU A 295 -8.72 12.51 14.42
C LEU A 295 -8.41 11.03 14.68
N ASP A 296 -9.07 10.10 13.97
CA ASP A 296 -8.76 8.68 14.07
C ASP A 296 -7.37 8.36 13.49
N LEU A 297 -6.94 9.02 12.41
CA LEU A 297 -5.54 8.91 11.93
C LEU A 297 -4.55 9.37 13.00
N LEU A 298 -4.81 10.50 13.67
CA LEU A 298 -3.99 10.97 14.80
C LEU A 298 -4.00 10.01 16.00
N ALA A 299 -5.09 9.27 16.21
CA ALA A 299 -5.18 8.23 17.22
C ALA A 299 -4.36 6.98 16.82
N CYS A 300 -4.29 6.64 15.54
CA CYS A 300 -3.38 5.59 15.04
C CYS A 300 -1.92 5.94 15.35
N HIS A 301 -1.52 7.21 15.22
CA HIS A 301 -0.18 7.67 15.62
C HIS A 301 0.05 7.56 17.13
N ASP A 302 -0.97 7.85 17.97
CA ASP A 302 -0.88 7.58 19.42
C ASP A 302 -0.65 6.09 19.69
N ASN A 303 -1.41 5.23 19.02
CA ASN A 303 -1.31 3.79 19.20
C ASN A 303 0.06 3.29 18.75
N ARG A 304 0.66 3.84 17.69
CA ARG A 304 2.04 3.53 17.32
C ARG A 304 2.99 3.77 18.50
N ILE A 305 2.97 4.96 19.11
CA ILE A 305 3.85 5.28 20.26
C ILE A 305 3.52 4.43 21.49
N ARG A 306 2.25 4.08 21.72
CA ARG A 306 1.84 3.24 22.85
C ARG A 306 2.35 1.81 22.71
N TYR A 307 2.10 1.18 21.58
CA TYR A 307 2.26 -0.27 21.41
C TYR A 307 3.60 -0.68 20.81
N MET A 308 4.27 0.17 20.02
CA MET A 308 5.57 -0.15 19.45
C MET A 308 6.66 -0.07 20.54
N PRO A 309 7.43 -1.15 20.81
CA PRO A 309 8.35 -1.19 21.95
C PRO A 309 9.49 -0.16 21.90
N ASN A 310 10.03 0.09 20.71
CA ASN A 310 11.15 0.99 20.45
C ASN A 310 10.74 2.40 19.97
N SER A 311 9.48 2.80 20.16
CA SER A 311 8.98 4.08 19.64
C SER A 311 9.55 5.33 20.31
N ILE A 312 10.19 5.21 21.47
CA ILE A 312 10.80 6.32 22.21
C ILE A 312 12.23 5.94 22.55
N HIS A 313 13.18 6.76 22.11
CA HIS A 313 14.61 6.48 22.23
C HIS A 313 15.23 6.95 23.52
N ASP A 314 14.81 8.12 23.98
CA ASP A 314 15.21 8.76 25.22
C ASP A 314 14.10 9.72 25.69
N THR A 315 14.33 10.42 26.81
CA THR A 315 13.31 11.33 27.36
C THR A 315 13.04 12.54 26.47
N ALA A 316 14.07 13.07 25.80
CA ALA A 316 13.92 14.23 24.93
C ALA A 316 13.15 13.85 23.66
N ASP A 317 13.50 12.72 23.03
CA ASP A 317 12.75 12.16 21.89
C ASP A 317 11.28 11.91 22.26
N GLY A 318 11.01 11.32 23.42
CA GLY A 318 9.65 11.13 23.91
C GLY A 318 8.89 12.46 24.06
N GLN A 319 9.51 13.50 24.61
CA GLN A 319 8.89 14.83 24.72
C GLN A 319 8.61 15.44 23.35
N GLN A 320 9.55 15.37 22.43
CA GLN A 320 9.45 15.88 21.06
C GLN A 320 8.31 15.21 20.28
N GLN A 321 8.23 13.87 20.28
CA GLN A 321 7.16 13.15 19.57
C GLN A 321 5.77 13.41 20.15
N LEU A 322 5.63 13.39 21.48
CA LEU A 322 4.35 13.66 22.15
C LEU A 322 3.91 15.12 21.98
N SER A 323 4.87 16.06 21.99
CA SER A 323 4.65 17.47 21.69
C SER A 323 4.11 17.65 20.26
N ALA A 324 4.79 17.06 19.27
CA ALA A 324 4.39 17.11 17.87
C ALA A 324 2.96 16.58 17.66
N LEU A 325 2.61 15.41 18.20
CA LEU A 325 1.24 14.88 18.09
C LEU A 325 0.18 15.77 18.75
N THR A 326 0.51 16.34 19.90
CA THR A 326 -0.39 17.27 20.60
C THR A 326 -0.65 18.52 19.77
N MET A 327 0.41 19.08 19.17
CA MET A 327 0.29 20.23 18.28
C MET A 327 -0.45 19.89 16.99
N MET A 328 -0.18 18.73 16.38
CA MET A 328 -0.89 18.28 15.18
C MET A 328 -2.40 18.19 15.41
N ARG A 329 -2.86 17.75 16.60
CA ARG A 329 -4.28 17.79 16.97
C ARG A 329 -4.81 19.22 17.09
N ALA A 330 -4.07 20.10 17.77
CA ALA A 330 -4.48 21.49 17.98
C ALA A 330 -4.57 22.27 16.66
N LEU A 331 -3.70 21.96 15.70
CA LEU A 331 -3.57 22.65 14.42
C LEU A 331 -4.52 22.13 13.32
N LEU A 332 -5.28 21.04 13.56
CA LEU A 332 -6.14 20.41 12.54
C LEU A 332 -7.06 21.40 11.82
N ARG A 333 -7.66 22.34 12.56
CA ARG A 333 -8.59 23.35 12.00
C ARG A 333 -7.92 24.44 11.16
N HIS A 334 -6.59 24.57 11.24
CA HIS A 334 -5.82 25.47 10.37
C HIS A 334 -5.64 24.87 8.97
N PHE A 335 -5.44 23.55 8.91
CA PHE A 335 -5.15 22.82 7.66
C PHE A 335 -6.39 22.26 6.96
N THR A 336 -7.59 22.54 7.48
CA THR A 336 -8.86 22.05 6.95
C THR A 336 -9.87 23.18 6.75
N ASP A 337 -10.55 23.21 5.61
CA ASP A 337 -11.62 24.15 5.34
C ASP A 337 -12.94 23.66 5.95
N ARG A 338 -13.58 24.51 6.76
CA ARG A 338 -14.88 24.21 7.36
C ARG A 338 -15.95 23.92 6.29
N ASN A 339 -15.87 24.57 5.13
CA ASN A 339 -16.84 24.41 4.06
C ASN A 339 -16.71 23.07 3.34
N LEU A 340 -15.54 22.42 3.42
CA LEU A 340 -15.25 21.12 2.80
C LEU A 340 -15.36 19.95 3.78
N ARG A 341 -15.74 20.22 5.03
CA ARG A 341 -15.83 19.23 6.13
C ARG A 341 -16.67 18.00 5.77
N GLN A 342 -17.77 18.18 5.04
CA GLN A 342 -18.72 17.12 4.65
C GLN A 342 -18.54 16.69 3.19
N GLY A 343 -17.44 17.08 2.56
CA GLY A 343 -17.12 16.76 1.18
C GLY A 343 -16.93 18.00 0.30
N PRO A 344 -16.70 17.81 -1.01
CA PRO A 344 -16.80 16.53 -1.71
C PRO A 344 -15.75 15.50 -1.27
N PHE A 345 -16.14 14.22 -1.25
CA PHE A 345 -15.23 13.10 -1.10
C PHE A 345 -15.01 12.44 -2.45
N ILE A 346 -13.76 12.13 -2.79
CA ILE A 346 -13.35 11.63 -4.10
C ILE A 346 -12.47 10.40 -3.98
N MET A 347 -12.47 9.55 -5.01
CA MET A 347 -11.57 8.40 -5.08
C MET A 347 -10.13 8.86 -5.34
N MET A 348 -9.20 8.35 -4.54
CA MET A 348 -7.77 8.59 -4.65
C MET A 348 -7.01 7.27 -4.63
N LEU A 349 -5.97 7.17 -5.46
CA LEU A 349 -4.98 6.10 -5.40
C LEU A 349 -3.88 6.53 -4.42
N THR A 350 -3.95 6.07 -3.17
CA THR A 350 -3.05 6.56 -2.09
C THR A 350 -1.64 5.98 -2.18
N ASP A 351 -1.44 4.91 -2.96
CA ASP A 351 -0.14 4.24 -3.16
C ASP A 351 0.32 4.33 -4.62
N LEU A 352 0.01 5.43 -5.31
CA LEU A 352 0.45 5.64 -6.68
C LEU A 352 1.89 6.17 -6.69
N HIS A 353 2.85 5.34 -7.11
CA HIS A 353 4.26 5.69 -7.27
C HIS A 353 4.87 5.09 -8.54
N GLN A 354 6.15 5.37 -8.82
CA GLN A 354 6.80 5.03 -10.09
C GLN A 354 6.75 3.54 -10.46
N SER A 355 6.73 2.63 -9.48
CA SER A 355 6.66 1.18 -9.75
C SER A 355 5.24 0.70 -10.05
N ASN A 356 4.23 1.53 -9.78
CA ASN A 356 2.81 1.21 -10.03
C ASN A 356 2.30 1.82 -11.34
N ILE A 357 3.17 2.51 -12.09
CA ILE A 357 2.84 3.19 -13.35
C ILE A 357 3.69 2.57 -14.46
N PHE A 358 3.03 2.09 -15.51
CA PHE A 358 3.69 1.71 -16.77
C PHE A 358 3.62 2.86 -17.76
N VAL A 359 4.72 3.07 -18.49
CA VAL A 359 4.84 4.12 -19.48
C VAL A 359 5.47 3.61 -20.78
N ASN A 360 5.13 4.28 -21.89
CA ASN A 360 5.83 4.08 -23.15
C ASN A 360 7.16 4.87 -23.20
N SER A 361 7.85 4.76 -24.34
CA SER A 361 9.13 5.43 -24.60
C SER A 361 9.08 6.96 -24.57
N ASP A 362 7.93 7.60 -24.39
CA ASP A 362 7.77 9.06 -24.27
C ASP A 362 7.11 9.45 -22.94
N TRP A 363 7.07 8.53 -21.98
CA TRP A 363 6.43 8.69 -20.67
C TRP A 363 4.90 8.93 -20.70
N HIS A 364 4.23 8.49 -21.76
CA HIS A 364 2.77 8.37 -21.74
C HIS A 364 2.38 7.14 -20.92
N ILE A 365 1.45 7.32 -19.98
CA ILE A 365 0.95 6.24 -19.13
C ILE A 365 0.20 5.21 -19.98
N THR A 366 0.64 3.95 -19.91
CA THR A 366 0.04 2.80 -20.61
C THR A 366 -0.74 1.88 -19.69
N ALA A 367 -0.42 1.84 -18.39
CA ALA A 367 -1.20 1.13 -17.37
C ALA A 367 -0.90 1.61 -15.95
N ILE A 368 -1.88 1.46 -15.06
CA ILE A 368 -1.73 1.57 -13.60
C ILE A 368 -2.05 0.22 -12.97
N ILE A 369 -1.19 -0.20 -12.04
CA ILE A 369 -1.34 -1.45 -11.27
C ILE A 369 -1.49 -1.16 -9.77
N ASP A 370 -1.64 -2.22 -8.96
CA ASP A 370 -1.65 -2.17 -7.49
C ASP A 370 -2.70 -1.21 -6.91
N LEU A 371 -3.97 -1.53 -7.17
CA LEU A 371 -5.13 -0.69 -6.83
C LEU A 371 -5.73 -0.96 -5.43
N GLU A 372 -5.01 -1.70 -4.59
CA GLU A 372 -5.49 -2.26 -3.33
C GLU A 372 -5.75 -1.24 -2.22
N TRP A 373 -5.01 -0.12 -2.23
CA TRP A 373 -5.09 0.93 -1.21
C TRP A 373 -5.96 2.12 -1.64
N ALA A 374 -6.69 2.00 -2.76
CA ALA A 374 -7.56 3.09 -3.22
C ALA A 374 -8.66 3.41 -2.19
N CYS A 375 -8.78 4.69 -1.84
CA CYS A 375 -9.69 5.18 -0.82
C CYS A 375 -10.54 6.33 -1.35
N ILE A 376 -11.74 6.49 -0.79
CA ILE A 376 -12.54 7.69 -0.95
C ILE A 376 -12.16 8.62 0.21
N LEU A 377 -11.58 9.78 -0.11
CA LEU A 377 -10.97 10.71 0.85
C LEU A 377 -11.50 12.15 0.66
N PRO A 378 -11.35 13.03 1.68
CA PRO A 378 -11.58 14.47 1.52
C PRO A 378 -10.81 15.05 0.35
N ILE A 379 -11.47 15.86 -0.48
CA ILE A 379 -10.83 16.54 -1.62
C ILE A 379 -9.58 17.34 -1.23
N GLU A 380 -9.52 17.84 0.02
CA GLU A 380 -8.36 18.59 0.53
C GLU A 380 -7.09 17.76 0.67
N MET A 381 -7.20 16.43 0.71
CA MET A 381 -6.05 15.50 0.73
C MET A 381 -5.52 15.20 -0.68
N GLN A 382 -6.13 15.76 -1.73
CA GLN A 382 -5.67 15.59 -3.09
C GLN A 382 -4.47 16.50 -3.33
N HIS A 383 -3.31 15.90 -3.59
CA HIS A 383 -2.06 16.63 -3.79
C HIS A 383 -1.26 16.10 -4.98
N PRO A 384 -0.35 16.92 -5.54
CA PRO A 384 0.69 16.41 -6.41
C PRO A 384 1.49 15.30 -5.72
N PRO A 385 1.94 14.26 -6.45
CA PRO A 385 2.75 13.21 -5.85
C PRO A 385 4.01 13.76 -5.18
N TYR A 386 4.36 13.31 -3.99
CA TYR A 386 5.57 13.80 -3.31
C TYR A 386 6.86 13.33 -4.00
N TRP A 387 6.79 12.24 -4.75
CA TRP A 387 7.94 11.59 -5.38
C TRP A 387 8.33 12.19 -6.74
N LEU A 388 7.80 13.36 -7.13
CA LEU A 388 8.07 14.00 -8.42
C LEU A 388 9.56 14.23 -8.71
N THR A 389 10.42 14.26 -7.69
CA THR A 389 11.88 14.35 -7.79
C THR A 389 12.61 13.05 -7.43
N GLY A 390 11.90 12.00 -7.03
CA GLY A 390 12.47 10.75 -6.50
C GLY A 390 12.92 10.83 -5.03
N THR A 391 12.85 12.00 -4.41
CA THR A 391 13.26 12.22 -3.01
C THR A 391 12.16 11.78 -2.05
N SER A 392 12.55 11.19 -0.92
CA SER A 392 11.60 10.83 0.14
C SER A 392 11.05 12.10 0.81
N ILE A 393 9.79 12.05 1.24
CA ILE A 393 9.09 13.26 1.72
C ILE A 393 9.72 13.90 2.95
N ASP A 394 10.31 13.09 3.84
CA ASP A 394 11.03 13.50 5.04
C ASP A 394 12.37 14.20 4.72
N ARG A 395 12.88 14.06 3.49
CA ARG A 395 14.13 14.66 3.01
C ARG A 395 13.92 15.89 2.13
N LEU A 396 12.68 16.32 1.92
CA LEU A 396 12.36 17.52 1.13
C LEU A 396 12.71 18.80 1.90
N VAL A 397 14.01 19.04 2.14
CA VAL A 397 14.55 20.22 2.83
C VAL A 397 15.71 20.81 2.02
N GLY A 398 15.95 22.12 2.13
CA GLY A 398 17.05 22.77 1.43
C GLY A 398 16.94 22.64 -0.10
N GLU A 399 18.02 22.23 -0.76
CA GLU A 399 18.08 22.09 -2.23
C GLU A 399 17.04 21.10 -2.79
N GLU A 400 16.75 20.02 -2.05
CA GLU A 400 15.74 19.01 -2.44
C GLU A 400 14.32 19.60 -2.43
N LEU A 401 14.04 20.51 -1.49
CA LEU A 401 12.77 21.24 -1.44
C LEU A 401 12.64 22.18 -2.63
N GLU A 402 13.70 22.91 -2.98
CA GLU A 402 13.70 23.83 -4.14
C GLU A 402 13.47 23.07 -5.45
N ALA A 403 14.12 21.91 -5.61
CA ALA A 403 13.89 21.02 -6.75
C ALA A 403 12.45 20.52 -6.80
N PHE A 404 11.89 20.11 -5.65
CA PHE A 404 10.51 19.67 -5.55
C PHE A 404 9.51 20.80 -5.82
N GLU A 405 9.74 22.01 -5.33
CA GLU A 405 8.90 23.18 -5.60
C GLU A 405 8.82 23.50 -7.10
N SER A 406 9.95 23.38 -7.79
CA SER A 406 10.03 23.54 -9.24
C SER A 406 9.21 22.46 -9.98
N ALA A 407 9.40 21.19 -9.62
CA ALA A 407 8.65 20.08 -10.21
C ALA A 407 7.15 20.14 -9.87
N HIS A 408 6.81 20.55 -8.65
CA HIS A 408 5.45 20.78 -8.18
C HIS A 408 4.78 21.89 -9.00
N ALA A 409 5.46 23.01 -9.25
CA ALA A 409 4.94 24.09 -10.10
C ALA A 409 4.71 23.62 -11.55
N GLU A 410 5.62 22.81 -12.11
CA GLU A 410 5.48 22.18 -13.43
C GLU A 410 4.25 21.26 -13.47
N PHE A 411 4.08 20.40 -12.47
CA PHE A 411 2.91 19.53 -12.33
C PHE A 411 1.62 20.34 -12.21
N MET A 412 1.58 21.35 -11.35
CA MET A 412 0.39 22.18 -11.15
C MET A 412 -0.02 22.93 -12.42
N ALA A 413 0.94 23.37 -13.24
CA ALA A 413 0.65 23.98 -14.54
C ALA A 413 0.03 22.98 -15.53
N ALA A 414 0.54 21.74 -15.57
CA ALA A 414 -0.04 20.67 -16.37
C ALA A 414 -1.45 20.31 -15.87
N PHE A 415 -1.62 20.17 -14.55
CA PHE A 415 -2.89 19.83 -13.91
C PHE A 415 -3.98 20.85 -14.21
N GLU A 416 -3.67 22.14 -14.06
CA GLU A 416 -4.56 23.25 -14.38
C GLU A 416 -5.01 23.25 -15.85
N LYS A 417 -4.10 22.92 -16.77
CA LYS A 417 -4.41 22.81 -18.21
C LYS A 417 -5.38 21.67 -18.48
N GLU A 418 -5.17 20.50 -17.87
CA GLU A 418 -6.04 19.34 -18.03
C GLU A 418 -7.41 19.57 -17.34
N GLU A 419 -7.45 20.21 -16.17
CA GLU A 419 -8.71 20.53 -15.46
C GLU A 419 -9.59 21.47 -16.29
N ARG A 420 -9.01 22.53 -16.89
CA ARG A 420 -9.73 23.42 -17.82
C ARG A 420 -10.31 22.70 -19.03
N SER A 421 -9.62 21.64 -19.47
CA SER A 421 -10.06 20.82 -20.59
C SER A 421 -11.18 19.86 -20.18
N PHE A 422 -11.22 19.43 -18.91
CA PHE A 422 -12.24 18.55 -18.34
C PHE A 422 -13.58 19.24 -18.06
N GLY A 423 -13.57 20.53 -17.69
CA GLY A 423 -14.79 21.27 -17.38
C GLY A 423 -14.60 22.78 -17.53
N LYS A 424 -15.55 23.45 -18.20
CA LYS A 424 -15.32 24.81 -18.72
C LYS A 424 -15.22 25.94 -17.69
N ASP A 425 -15.63 25.81 -16.42
CA ASP A 425 -15.78 27.01 -15.58
C ASP A 425 -15.48 26.87 -14.06
N ASN A 426 -15.14 25.69 -13.53
CA ASN A 426 -14.85 25.53 -12.09
C ASN A 426 -13.55 24.74 -11.87
N MET A 427 -12.45 25.47 -11.72
CA MET A 427 -11.11 24.91 -11.40
C MET A 427 -10.98 24.59 -9.89
N ILE A 428 -11.92 23.82 -9.36
CA ILE A 428 -12.01 23.57 -7.92
C ILE A 428 -10.80 22.77 -7.43
N HIS A 429 -10.31 21.79 -8.19
CA HIS A 429 -9.19 20.93 -7.78
C HIS A 429 -7.89 21.73 -7.72
N THR A 430 -7.57 22.47 -8.80
CA THR A 430 -6.37 23.34 -8.83
C THR A 430 -6.40 24.37 -7.70
N GLN A 431 -7.54 25.01 -7.46
CA GLN A 431 -7.68 26.01 -6.40
C GLN A 431 -7.45 25.40 -5.00
N ILE A 432 -8.02 24.23 -4.73
CA ILE A 432 -7.84 23.53 -3.46
C ILE A 432 -6.38 23.12 -3.27
N MET A 433 -5.74 22.54 -4.30
CA MET A 433 -4.32 22.17 -4.24
C MET A 433 -3.40 23.37 -3.99
N ARG A 434 -3.61 24.49 -4.71
CA ARG A 434 -2.81 25.72 -4.53
C ARG A 434 -2.99 26.31 -3.14
N LYS A 435 -4.24 26.47 -2.68
CA LYS A 435 -4.53 26.93 -1.32
C LYS A 435 -3.90 26.00 -0.29
N GLY A 436 -3.97 24.70 -0.54
CA GLY A 436 -3.39 23.68 0.31
C GLY A 436 -1.87 23.79 0.44
N TRP A 437 -1.18 24.00 -0.68
CA TRP A 437 0.25 24.28 -0.72
C TRP A 437 0.62 25.54 0.09
N GLU A 438 -0.11 26.64 -0.12
CA GLU A 438 0.11 27.91 0.57
C GLU A 438 0.00 27.77 2.10
N ILE A 439 -1.11 27.19 2.59
CA ILE A 439 -1.32 27.02 4.03
C ILE A 439 -0.44 25.91 4.61
N GLY A 440 0.01 24.96 3.80
CA GLY A 440 0.84 23.83 4.23
C GLY A 440 0.06 22.55 4.55
N ASN A 441 -1.16 22.40 4.04
CA ASN A 441 -1.95 21.19 4.27
C ASN A 441 -1.31 19.94 3.62
N PHE A 442 -0.54 20.14 2.54
CA PHE A 442 0.24 19.09 1.89
C PHE A 442 1.11 18.36 2.91
N TRP A 443 1.89 19.12 3.68
CA TRP A 443 2.76 18.61 4.73
C TRP A 443 1.98 18.00 5.88
N TYR A 444 0.87 18.63 6.27
CA TYR A 444 0.02 18.13 7.35
C TYR A 444 -0.59 16.76 7.02
N PHE A 445 -1.24 16.61 5.87
CA PHE A 445 -1.85 15.34 5.47
C PHE A 445 -0.80 14.28 5.16
N SER A 446 0.32 14.67 4.56
CA SER A 446 1.46 13.78 4.36
C SER A 446 2.07 13.26 5.67
N ALA A 447 2.11 14.10 6.72
CA ALA A 447 2.51 13.67 8.06
C ALA A 447 1.52 12.69 8.69
N LEU A 448 0.22 12.81 8.39
CA LEU A 448 -0.78 11.83 8.84
C LEU A 448 -0.65 10.50 8.11
N ASP A 449 -0.33 10.53 6.82
CA ASP A 449 -0.19 9.33 5.99
C ASP A 449 1.15 8.61 6.21
N CYS A 450 2.18 9.29 6.73
CA CYS A 450 3.52 8.74 6.99
C CYS A 450 3.77 8.48 8.49
N LEU A 451 3.69 7.22 8.92
CA LEU A 451 3.84 6.83 10.34
C LEU A 451 5.16 7.28 10.97
N ASN A 452 6.27 7.00 10.31
CA ASN A 452 7.61 7.31 10.83
C ASN A 452 8.01 8.77 10.54
N GLY A 453 7.35 9.43 9.59
CA GLY A 453 7.70 10.77 9.12
C GLY A 453 7.00 11.92 9.87
N LEU A 454 5.97 11.66 10.69
CA LEU A 454 5.16 12.73 11.30
C LEU A 454 5.99 13.75 12.06
N TYR A 455 6.92 13.28 12.91
CA TYR A 455 7.78 14.15 13.70
C TYR A 455 8.70 15.01 12.82
N SER A 456 9.37 14.38 11.84
CA SER A 456 10.27 15.05 10.91
C SER A 456 9.53 16.12 10.09
N LEU A 457 8.37 15.78 9.55
CA LEU A 457 7.54 16.71 8.76
C LEU A 457 6.98 17.84 9.62
N TYR A 458 6.59 17.54 10.87
CA TYR A 458 6.16 18.54 11.82
C TYR A 458 7.26 19.58 12.05
N MET A 459 8.49 19.16 12.38
CA MET A 459 9.60 20.07 12.65
C MET A 459 10.12 20.80 11.41
N SER A 460 10.14 20.14 10.26
CA SER A 460 10.71 20.70 9.03
C SER A 460 9.76 21.67 8.32
N HIS A 461 8.45 21.45 8.37
CA HIS A 461 7.49 22.17 7.52
C HIS A 461 6.30 22.78 8.25
N ILE A 462 5.80 22.15 9.32
CA ILE A 462 4.55 22.57 9.97
C ILE A 462 4.83 23.59 11.06
N GLN A 463 5.73 23.27 11.99
CA GLN A 463 6.10 24.12 13.12
C GLN A 463 6.58 25.50 12.64
N ARG A 464 7.43 25.53 11.60
CA ARG A 464 8.06 26.75 11.06
C ARG A 464 7.06 27.79 10.54
N LYS A 465 5.82 27.37 10.25
CA LYS A 465 4.75 28.29 9.83
C LYS A 465 4.17 29.10 10.98
N PHE A 466 4.34 28.65 12.23
CA PHE A 466 3.74 29.28 13.41
C PHE A 466 4.78 29.96 14.29
N ALA A 467 5.98 29.39 14.41
CA ALA A 467 7.06 29.95 15.22
C ALA A 467 8.43 29.61 14.62
N PRO A 468 9.48 30.42 14.90
CA PRO A 468 10.86 30.03 14.68
C PRO A 468 11.21 28.73 15.43
N ILE A 469 12.17 27.95 14.93
CA ILE A 469 12.60 26.69 15.60
C ILE A 469 13.21 26.99 16.97
N GLU A 470 13.88 28.14 17.09
CA GLU A 470 14.52 28.60 18.32
C GLU A 470 13.53 28.76 19.48
N ASP A 471 12.26 29.04 19.17
CA ASP A 471 11.18 29.19 20.15
C ASP A 471 10.52 27.83 20.53
N SER A 472 10.81 26.77 19.77
CA SER A 472 10.32 25.39 20.01
C SER A 472 11.42 24.51 20.61
N GLY A 473 12.14 25.04 21.59
CA GLY A 473 13.20 24.32 22.30
C GLY A 473 12.69 23.28 23.31
N PRO A 474 13.60 22.63 24.07
CA PRO A 474 13.26 21.55 24.99
C PRO A 474 12.22 21.90 26.07
N GLU A 475 12.09 23.18 26.43
CA GLU A 475 11.09 23.65 27.40
C GLU A 475 9.67 23.66 26.81
N PHE A 476 9.55 24.00 25.52
CA PHE A 476 8.29 23.91 24.79
C PHE A 476 7.83 22.44 24.73
N ASP A 477 8.70 21.54 24.29
CA ASP A 477 8.36 20.11 24.16
C ASP A 477 7.99 19.47 25.49
N ARG A 478 8.71 19.80 26.57
CA ARG A 478 8.34 19.36 27.91
C ARG A 478 6.96 19.86 28.33
N THR A 479 6.64 21.12 28.04
CA THR A 479 5.37 21.73 28.43
C THR A 479 4.22 21.15 27.63
N VAL A 480 4.37 21.05 26.30
CA VAL A 480 3.30 20.60 25.41
C VAL A 480 3.08 19.09 25.51
N SER A 481 4.14 18.29 25.65
CA SER A 481 4.00 16.83 25.86
C SER A 481 3.22 16.48 27.14
N ALA A 482 3.17 17.36 28.14
CA ALA A 482 2.32 17.18 29.32
C ALA A 482 0.81 17.23 29.00
N TYR A 483 0.42 17.88 27.90
CA TYR A 483 -0.97 17.94 27.41
C TYR A 483 -1.34 16.77 26.51
N TRP A 484 -0.39 15.93 26.10
CA TRP A 484 -0.69 14.68 25.39
C TRP A 484 -1.50 13.72 26.26
N GLY A 485 -1.20 13.67 27.55
CA GLY A 485 -1.91 12.88 28.55
C GLY A 485 -1.41 13.18 29.96
N SER A 486 -2.30 13.04 30.96
CA SER A 486 -2.07 13.47 32.35
C SER A 486 -0.89 12.79 33.07
N LYS A 487 -0.28 11.76 32.47
CA LYS A 487 0.87 11.01 32.98
C LYS A 487 1.94 10.79 31.90
N SER A 488 2.16 11.76 31.03
CA SER A 488 3.11 11.63 29.91
C SER A 488 4.54 11.31 30.38
N ALA A 489 4.99 11.90 31.50
CA ALA A 489 6.31 11.61 32.06
C ALA A 489 6.46 10.14 32.52
N ASP A 490 5.46 9.61 33.25
CA ASP A 490 5.43 8.20 33.67
C ASP A 490 5.38 7.27 32.46
N PHE A 491 4.62 7.67 31.43
CA PHE A 491 4.51 6.94 30.17
C PHE A 491 5.86 6.88 29.43
N ILE A 492 6.57 8.00 29.27
CA ILE A 492 7.91 8.03 28.67
C ILE A 492 8.86 7.12 29.45
N ALA A 493 8.87 7.22 30.78
CA ALA A 493 9.71 6.36 31.62
C ALA A 493 9.39 4.87 31.46
N ALA A 494 8.12 4.50 31.26
CA ALA A 494 7.73 3.13 30.95
C ALA A 494 8.21 2.70 29.56
N LYS A 495 8.06 3.56 28.53
CA LYS A 495 8.53 3.28 27.17
C LYS A 495 10.04 3.07 27.09
N LEU A 496 10.84 3.77 27.90
CA LEU A 496 12.29 3.53 27.95
C LEU A 496 12.64 2.14 28.49
N LYS A 497 11.84 1.60 29.40
CA LYS A 497 11.99 0.20 29.86
C LYS A 497 11.58 -0.79 28.77
N ASP A 498 10.51 -0.50 28.03
CA ASP A 498 10.10 -1.32 26.87
C ASP A 498 11.22 -1.36 25.82
N LYS A 499 11.83 -0.21 25.50
CA LYS A 499 12.95 -0.11 24.58
C LYS A 499 14.15 -0.92 25.06
N GLU A 500 14.52 -0.82 26.34
CA GLU A 500 15.61 -1.62 26.90
C GLU A 500 15.36 -3.13 26.77
N ALA A 501 14.15 -3.58 27.12
CA ALA A 501 13.75 -4.98 26.96
C ALA A 501 13.76 -5.42 25.49
N TYR A 502 13.30 -4.57 24.57
CA TYR A 502 13.35 -4.80 23.13
C TYR A 502 14.79 -4.91 22.60
N SER A 503 15.66 -3.99 22.99
CA SER A 503 17.08 -4.03 22.63
C SER A 503 17.77 -5.31 23.13
N ASN A 504 17.42 -5.80 24.32
CA ASN A 504 17.94 -7.06 24.83
C ASN A 504 17.46 -8.26 24.00
N ARG A 505 16.17 -8.30 23.63
CA ARG A 505 15.64 -9.33 22.72
C ARG A 505 16.31 -9.30 21.34
N LEU A 506 16.63 -8.12 20.82
CA LEU A 506 17.43 -8.00 19.59
C LEU A 506 18.80 -8.64 19.77
N ARG A 507 19.53 -8.30 20.84
CA ARG A 507 20.85 -8.90 21.13
C ARG A 507 20.77 -10.42 21.24
N GLU A 508 19.78 -10.94 21.95
CA GLU A 508 19.54 -12.39 22.08
C GLU A 508 19.24 -13.04 20.72
N ARG A 509 18.40 -12.41 19.88
CA ARG A 509 18.07 -12.93 18.55
C ARG A 509 19.29 -13.03 17.64
N PHE A 510 20.16 -12.01 17.68
CA PHE A 510 21.41 -11.98 16.92
C PHE A 510 22.40 -13.02 17.45
N ALA A 511 22.61 -13.09 18.78
CA ALA A 511 23.48 -14.09 19.39
C ALA A 511 23.06 -15.52 19.04
N ALA A 512 21.77 -15.84 19.19
CA ALA A 512 21.25 -17.18 18.90
C ALA A 512 21.40 -17.61 17.44
N GLU A 513 21.39 -16.68 16.48
CA GLU A 513 21.61 -17.02 15.07
C GLU A 513 23.11 -17.20 14.77
N PHE A 514 23.98 -16.42 15.40
CA PHE A 514 25.43 -16.58 15.23
C PHE A 514 25.93 -17.88 15.86
N ASP A 515 25.41 -18.27 17.03
CA ASP A 515 25.70 -19.57 17.63
C ASP A 515 25.27 -20.73 16.72
N ARG A 516 24.13 -20.60 16.01
CA ARG A 516 23.69 -21.60 15.03
C ARG A 516 24.63 -21.72 13.84
N LEU A 517 25.05 -20.58 13.28
CA LEU A 517 25.95 -20.56 12.13
C LEU A 517 27.33 -21.14 12.47
N GLU A 518 27.86 -20.86 13.67
CA GLU A 518 29.11 -21.46 14.14
C GLU A 518 29.02 -22.99 14.29
N ILE A 519 27.89 -23.51 14.80
CA ILE A 519 27.65 -24.95 14.90
C ILE A 519 27.52 -25.62 13.53
N GLU A 520 26.88 -24.96 12.55
CA GLU A 520 26.75 -25.49 11.18
C GLU A 520 28.09 -25.50 10.43
N ASP A 521 28.94 -24.49 10.61
CA ASP A 521 30.30 -24.44 10.07
C ASP A 521 31.21 -25.53 10.72
N ASP A 522 31.07 -25.77 12.03
CA ASP A 522 31.79 -26.85 12.72
C ASP A 522 31.28 -28.25 12.33
N ALA A 523 29.98 -28.39 12.01
CA ALA A 523 29.40 -29.65 11.57
C ALA A 523 29.70 -29.98 10.10
N THR A 524 29.90 -28.97 9.26
CA THR A 524 30.32 -29.14 7.86
C THR A 524 31.83 -29.36 7.74
N SER A 525 32.66 -28.69 8.55
CA SER A 525 34.11 -28.96 8.60
C SER A 525 34.46 -30.36 9.13
N ASN A 526 33.63 -30.93 10.02
CA ASN A 526 33.77 -32.31 10.50
C ASN A 526 33.18 -33.39 9.56
N LYS A 527 32.54 -33.01 8.45
CA LYS A 527 31.96 -33.96 7.47
C LYS A 527 32.77 -34.11 6.18
N ASP A 528 33.88 -33.38 6.03
CA ASP A 528 34.74 -33.47 4.84
C ASP A 528 35.70 -34.68 4.80
N ASP A 529 35.54 -35.66 5.71
CA ASP A 529 36.27 -36.94 5.66
C ASP A 529 35.45 -38.14 5.16
N ASN A 530 34.24 -37.97 4.60
CA ASN A 530 33.60 -39.03 3.79
C ASN A 530 32.51 -38.53 2.81
N ALA A 531 32.92 -38.38 1.55
CA ALA A 531 32.17 -38.63 0.30
C ALA A 531 30.77 -37.99 0.05
N THR A 532 30.82 -36.92 -0.75
CA THR A 532 29.97 -36.57 -1.93
C THR A 532 28.46 -36.28 -1.85
N LYS A 533 28.15 -35.12 -2.45
CA LYS A 533 27.08 -34.78 -3.42
C LYS A 533 25.73 -34.24 -2.93
N GLU A 534 25.44 -33.07 -3.51
CA GLU A 534 24.14 -32.52 -3.91
C GLU A 534 23.17 -32.08 -2.81
N ILE A 535 23.10 -30.76 -2.63
CA ILE A 535 21.91 -29.88 -2.64
C ILE A 535 22.24 -28.70 -1.71
N GLY A 536 22.47 -27.52 -2.27
CA GLY A 536 22.74 -26.34 -1.45
C GLY A 536 23.43 -25.22 -2.21
N SER A 537 22.69 -24.53 -3.08
CA SER A 537 22.95 -23.15 -3.47
C SER A 537 21.94 -22.79 -4.54
N TYR A 538 20.76 -22.29 -4.17
CA TYR A 538 19.91 -21.42 -5.00
C TYR A 538 18.78 -20.88 -4.12
N CYS A 539 19.06 -19.85 -3.32
CA CYS A 539 18.04 -18.97 -2.73
C CYS A 539 18.67 -17.74 -2.05
N TYR A 540 19.59 -17.04 -2.73
CA TYR A 540 19.98 -15.68 -2.34
C TYR A 540 20.39 -14.92 -3.59
N GLN A 541 19.42 -14.21 -4.19
CA GLN A 541 19.60 -12.94 -4.88
C GLN A 541 18.22 -12.31 -5.05
#